data_AF-A0A1F0TM96-F1
#
_entry.id   AF-A0A1F0TM96-F1
#
_cell.length_a   1.000
_cell.length_b   1.000
_cell.length_c   1.000
_cell.angle_alpha   90.00
_cell.angle_beta   90.00
_cell.angle_gamma   90.00
#
_symmetry.space_group_name_H-M   'P 1'
#
loop_
_entity.id
_entity.type
_entity.pdbx_description
1 polymer ?
#
loop_
_entity_poly.entity_id
_entity_poly.type
_entity_poly.pdbx_seq_one_letter_code
_entity_poly.pdbx_strand_id
1 'polypeptide(L)'
;MEYIEFKKLIDALTARPKETEWLEFKHNFHSKEEIGIRISALSNSAYLRNVPYGYIVFGIDDESHNVVGTLQAKLIKEESSDGNNRHSYIPFWA
;
A
#
# COMPACT_ATOMS: atom_id res chain seq x y z
N MET A 1 -5.73 17.46 7.63
CA MET A 1 -6.80 16.45 7.68
C MET A 1 -6.70 15.81 9.05
N GLU A 2 -7.77 15.88 9.83
CA GLU A 2 -7.79 15.40 11.22
C GLU A 2 -7.93 13.87 11.25
N TYR A 3 -7.53 13.22 12.35
CA TYR A 3 -7.61 11.75 12.50
C TYR A 3 -9.02 11.20 12.20
N ILE A 4 -10.06 11.93 12.64
CA ILE A 4 -11.46 11.57 12.42
C ILE A 4 -11.83 11.54 10.92
N GLU A 5 -11.20 12.38 10.11
CA GLU A 5 -11.45 12.47 8.67
C GLU A 5 -10.81 11.29 7.93
N PHE A 6 -9.60 10.89 8.34
CA PHE A 6 -8.95 9.68 7.80
C PHE A 6 -9.75 8.42 8.12
N LYS A 7 -10.23 8.28 9.36
CA LYS A 7 -11.07 7.12 9.71
C LYS A 7 -12.33 7.05 8.85
N LYS A 8 -13.02 8.18 8.67
CA LYS A 8 -14.20 8.26 7.80
C LYS A 8 -13.88 7.93 6.35
N LEU A 9 -12.73 8.36 5.85
CA LEU A 9 -12.26 8.02 4.51
C LEU A 9 -12.05 6.51 4.38
N ILE A 10 -11.32 5.89 5.32
CA ILE A 10 -11.10 4.43 5.30
C ILE A 10 -12.42 3.67 5.37
N ASP A 11 -13.31 4.04 6.29
CA ASP A 11 -14.65 3.44 6.42
C ASP A 11 -15.44 3.55 5.10
N ALA A 12 -15.34 4.68 4.39
CA ALA A 12 -15.99 4.88 3.09
C ALA A 12 -15.35 4.07 1.95
N LEU A 13 -14.03 3.85 1.99
CA LEU A 13 -13.32 3.05 0.99
C LEU A 13 -13.61 1.55 1.19
N THR A 14 -13.55 1.03 2.42
CA THR A 14 -13.77 -0.39 2.72
C THR A 14 -15.24 -0.82 2.57
N ALA A 15 -16.18 0.12 2.71
CA ALA A 15 -17.61 -0.13 2.44
C ALA A 15 -17.92 -0.42 0.96
N ARG A 16 -16.98 -0.21 0.03
CA ARG A 16 -17.16 -0.55 -1.38
C ARG A 16 -17.13 -2.07 -1.53
N PRO A 17 -17.98 -2.66 -2.39
CA PRO A 17 -18.11 -4.12 -2.48
C PRO A 17 -16.92 -4.82 -3.14
N LYS A 18 -16.06 -4.07 -3.85
CA LYS A 18 -14.86 -4.59 -4.51
C LYS A 18 -13.85 -3.48 -4.73
N GLU A 19 -12.59 -3.89 -4.90
CA GLU A 19 -11.54 -3.04 -5.45
C GLU A 19 -11.96 -2.44 -6.80
N THR A 20 -11.34 -1.31 -7.13
CA THR A 20 -11.54 -0.64 -8.42
C THR A 20 -10.19 -0.27 -9.00
N GLU A 21 -10.15 0.12 -10.27
CA GLU A 21 -8.89 0.48 -10.93
C GLU A 21 -8.11 1.63 -10.26
N TRP A 22 -8.75 2.42 -9.39
CA TRP A 22 -8.13 3.50 -8.62
C TRP A 22 -8.12 3.24 -7.10
N LEU A 23 -8.61 2.09 -6.62
CA LEU A 23 -8.63 1.72 -5.21
C LEU A 23 -8.16 0.29 -5.04
N GLU A 24 -7.05 0.13 -4.32
CA GLU A 24 -6.43 -1.14 -4.02
C GLU A 24 -6.25 -1.33 -2.51
N PHE A 25 -6.57 -2.53 -2.03
CA PHE A 25 -6.37 -3.04 -0.70
C PHE A 25 -5.20 -4.02 -0.67
N LYS A 26 -4.39 -3.91 0.38
CA LYS A 26 -3.31 -4.86 0.64
C LYS A 26 -3.24 -5.18 2.11
N HIS A 27 -3.01 -6.44 2.43
CA HIS A 27 -2.75 -6.84 3.82
C HIS A 27 -1.40 -6.27 4.27
N ASN A 28 -0.32 -6.52 3.51
CA ASN A 28 1.04 -6.13 3.88
C ASN A 28 1.76 -5.35 2.79
N PHE A 29 2.92 -4.81 3.15
CA PHE A 29 3.80 -4.05 2.26
C PHE A 29 4.45 -4.94 1.20
N HIS A 30 4.74 -4.34 0.06
CA HIS A 30 5.39 -4.93 -1.11
C HIS A 30 6.72 -4.22 -1.41
N SER A 31 7.57 -4.75 -2.29
CA SER A 31 8.83 -4.07 -2.63
C SER A 31 8.63 -2.62 -3.08
N LYS A 32 9.66 -1.78 -2.95
CA LYS A 32 9.59 -0.35 -3.33
C LYS A 32 9.23 -0.19 -4.80
N GLU A 33 9.76 -1.08 -5.63
CA GLU A 33 9.52 -1.13 -7.07
C GLU A 33 8.05 -1.45 -7.36
N GLU A 34 7.48 -2.44 -6.67
CA GLU A 34 6.07 -2.80 -6.84
C GLU A 34 5.15 -1.65 -6.40
N ILE A 35 5.44 -1.00 -5.27
CA ILE A 35 4.69 0.17 -4.81
C ILE A 35 4.75 1.31 -5.83
N GLY A 36 5.92 1.57 -6.42
CA GLY A 36 6.08 2.59 -7.45
C GLY A 36 5.20 2.34 -8.68
N ILE A 37 5.18 1.08 -9.14
CA ILE A 37 4.31 0.65 -10.26
C ILE A 37 2.84 0.87 -9.91
N ARG A 38 2.41 0.44 -8.70
CA ARG A 38 1.02 0.58 -8.24
C ARG A 38 0.58 2.04 -8.14
N ILE A 39 1.40 2.90 -7.54
CA ILE A 39 1.11 4.34 -7.44
C ILE A 39 0.89 4.96 -8.82
N SER A 40 1.77 4.64 -9.77
CA SER A 40 1.65 5.11 -11.16
C SER A 40 0.34 4.64 -11.81
N ALA A 41 0.04 3.34 -11.69
CA ALA A 41 -1.18 2.75 -12.25
C ALA A 41 -2.46 3.36 -11.66
N LEU A 42 -2.52 3.52 -10.33
CA LEU A 42 -3.69 4.08 -9.63
C LEU A 42 -3.89 5.56 -9.94
N SER A 43 -2.80 6.33 -10.06
CA SER A 43 -2.87 7.75 -10.41
C SER A 43 -3.44 7.95 -11.81
N ASN A 44 -2.97 7.16 -12.78
CA ASN A 44 -3.49 7.18 -14.15
C ASN A 44 -4.95 6.73 -14.21
N SER A 45 -5.32 5.69 -13.45
CA SER A 45 -6.69 5.19 -13.39
C SER A 45 -7.65 6.18 -12.74
N ALA A 46 -7.21 6.88 -11.70
CA ALA A 46 -7.98 7.95 -11.06
C ALA A 46 -8.30 9.08 -12.05
N TYR A 47 -7.28 9.52 -12.81
CA TYR A 47 -7.45 10.51 -13.87
C TYR A 47 -8.45 10.04 -14.95
N LEU A 48 -8.30 8.81 -15.46
CA LEU A 48 -9.20 8.26 -16.47
C LEU A 48 -10.65 8.10 -15.98
N ARG A 49 -10.85 7.90 -14.68
CA ARG A 49 -12.16 7.76 -14.05
C ARG A 49 -12.72 9.08 -13.53
N ASN A 50 -12.02 10.19 -13.74
CA ASN A 50 -12.39 11.52 -13.28
C ASN A 50 -12.66 11.57 -11.76
N VAL A 51 -11.86 10.83 -10.98
CA VAL A 51 -11.85 10.88 -9.52
C VAL A 51 -10.59 11.62 -9.04
N PRO A 52 -10.67 12.36 -7.92
CA PRO A 52 -9.57 13.25 -7.53
C PRO A 52 -8.29 12.52 -7.08
N TYR A 53 -8.41 11.27 -6.62
CA TYR A 53 -7.31 10.51 -6.04
C TYR A 53 -7.42 9.01 -6.35
N GLY A 54 -6.27 8.34 -6.47
CA GLY A 54 -6.15 6.91 -6.33
C GLY A 54 -5.66 6.54 -4.94
N TYR A 55 -6.05 5.37 -4.42
CA TYR A 55 -5.75 4.94 -3.06
C TYR A 55 -5.12 3.54 -3.04
N ILE A 56 -4.08 3.39 -2.22
CA ILE A 56 -3.60 2.10 -1.71
C ILE A 56 -3.83 2.12 -0.21
N VAL A 57 -4.57 1.14 0.31
CA VAL A 57 -4.79 1.02 1.76
C VAL A 57 -4.17 -0.29 2.25
N PHE A 58 -3.18 -0.16 3.13
CA PHE A 58 -2.51 -1.29 3.77
C PHE A 58 -3.22 -1.72 5.05
N GLY A 59 -3.11 -3.01 5.38
CA GLY A 59 -3.74 -3.63 6.54
C GLY A 59 -5.21 -4.02 6.33
N ILE A 60 -5.63 -4.17 5.07
CA ILE A 60 -6.96 -4.63 4.68
C ILE A 60 -6.83 -5.98 3.97
N ASP A 61 -7.66 -6.94 4.37
CA ASP A 61 -7.79 -8.21 3.65
C ASP A 61 -8.52 -7.98 2.31
N ASP A 62 -7.94 -8.47 1.22
CA ASP A 62 -8.38 -8.19 -0.15
C ASP A 62 -9.78 -8.79 -0.44
N GLU A 63 -10.07 -9.98 0.07
CA GLU A 63 -11.35 -10.64 -0.18
C GLU A 63 -12.47 -10.15 0.74
N SER A 64 -12.18 -10.01 2.03
CA SER A 64 -13.20 -9.68 3.04
C SER A 64 -13.33 -8.19 3.35
N HIS A 65 -12.39 -7.36 2.88
CA HIS A 65 -12.26 -5.94 3.21
C HIS A 65 -12.16 -5.65 4.72
N ASN A 66 -11.84 -6.66 5.53
CA ASN A 66 -11.68 -6.51 6.96
C ASN A 66 -10.35 -5.81 7.30
N VAL A 67 -10.37 -4.98 8.33
CA VAL A 67 -9.17 -4.36 8.87
C VAL A 67 -8.40 -5.42 9.68
N VAL A 68 -7.29 -5.90 9.12
CA VAL A 68 -6.42 -6.93 9.71
C VAL A 68 -5.11 -6.36 10.25
N GLY A 69 -4.78 -5.11 9.89
CA GLY A 69 -3.52 -4.46 10.26
C GLY A 69 -2.35 -4.95 9.41
N THR A 70 -1.17 -4.36 9.61
CA THR A 70 0.06 -4.76 8.92
C THR A 70 1.01 -5.47 9.87
N LEU A 71 1.76 -6.43 9.35
CA LEU A 71 2.91 -7.00 10.06
C LEU A 71 3.94 -5.91 10.36
N GLN A 72 4.82 -6.14 11.34
CA GLN A 72 5.91 -5.21 11.60
C GLN A 72 7.06 -5.47 10.62
N ALA A 73 7.44 -4.45 9.85
CA ALA A 73 8.61 -4.52 8.97
C ALA A 73 9.84 -4.88 9.80
N LYS A 74 10.40 -6.07 9.63
CA LYS A 74 11.77 -6.32 10.09
C LYS A 74 12.70 -5.85 8.99
N LEU A 75 13.48 -4.83 9.29
CA LEU A 75 14.57 -4.40 8.40
C LEU A 75 15.64 -5.48 8.48
N ILE A 76 15.77 -6.30 7.44
CA ILE A 76 16.89 -7.22 7.32
C ILE A 76 18.00 -6.47 6.59
N LYS A 77 19.21 -6.48 7.17
CA LYS A 77 20.40 -5.94 6.53
C LYS A 77 20.79 -6.90 5.41
N GLU A 78 20.86 -6.40 4.19
CA GLU A 78 21.40 -7.14 3.07
C GLU A 78 22.92 -6.94 3.06
N GLU A 79 23.69 -8.04 3.01
CA GLU A 79 25.14 -7.96 2.77
C GLU A 79 25.39 -7.93 1.27
N SER A 80 25.76 -6.76 0.75
CA SER A 80 26.23 -6.61 -0.62
C SER A 80 27.61 -7.26 -0.77
N SER A 81 27.75 -8.20 -1.71
CA SER A 81 29.02 -8.89 -2.02
C SER A 81 30.06 -7.99 -2.69
N ASP A 82 29.64 -6.82 -3.18
CA ASP A 82 30.54 -5.76 -3.62
C ASP A 82 30.84 -4.87 -2.43
N GLY A 83 32.12 -4.67 -2.10
CA GLY A 83 32.66 -3.93 -0.95
C GLY A 83 32.34 -2.43 -0.90
N ASN A 84 31.17 -2.03 -1.37
CA ASN A 84 30.64 -0.68 -1.31
C ASN A 84 29.67 -0.58 -0.12
N ASN A 85 29.95 0.31 0.82
CA ASN A 85 29.25 0.51 2.11
C ASN A 85 27.81 1.09 1.97
N ARG A 86 27.02 0.66 0.99
CA ARG A 86 25.61 1.03 0.92
C ARG A 86 24.81 0.07 1.78
N HIS A 87 24.32 0.57 2.92
CA HIS A 87 23.41 -0.19 3.78
C HIS A 87 22.06 -0.32 3.05
N SER A 88 21.83 -1.42 2.33
CA SER A 88 20.51 -1.78 1.85
C SER A 88 19.78 -2.54 2.96
N TYR A 89 18.65 -1.97 3.38
CA TYR A 89 17.69 -2.65 4.25
C TYR A 89 16.55 -3.15 3.37
N ILE A 90 16.36 -4.46 3.34
CA ILE A 90 15.18 -5.08 2.73
C ILE A 90 14.12 -5.27 3.81
N PRO A 91 12.90 -4.74 3.61
CA PRO A 91 11.80 -5.01 4.52
C PRO A 91 11.34 -6.46 4.28
N PHE A 92 11.52 -7.32 5.28
CA PHE A 92 11.04 -8.70 5.29
C PHE A 92 9.80 -8.79 6.18
N TRP A 93 8.76 -9.42 5.65
CA TRP A 93 7.47 -9.61 6.30
C TRP A 93 7.26 -11.13 6.36
N ALA A 94 7.13 -11.67 7.56
CA ALA A 94 7.05 -13.11 7.84
C ALA A 94 5.60 -13.59 7.89
#